data_AF-A0A151BD71-F1
#
_entry.id   AF-A0A151BD71-F1
#
_cell.length_a   1.000
_cell.length_b   1.000
_cell.length_c   1.000
_cell.angle_alpha   90.00
_cell.angle_beta   90.00
_cell.angle_gamma   90.00
#
_symmetry.space_group_name_H-M   'P 1'
#
loop_
_entity.id
_entity.type
_entity.pdbx_description
1 polymer ?
#
loop_
_entity_poly.entity_id
_entity_poly.type
_entity_poly.pdbx_seq_one_letter_code
_entity_poly.pdbx_strand_id
1 'polypeptide(L)'
;MTGVAYLEDGRVVVRDRAYRSFLIQRGYGFREGSLLILTGEEALYLLSENKLKLLDEECELGLKEAADRLIAEDPDVWVRFLIYRDLRDRGYVVRRGYGLGLDFLLYERGTYGKKPAKYLVIGVSEGKPLGLNDLLRDLKTAISSDKELILAVVDRRGDVVYYRVSAGFR
;
A
#
# COMPACT_ATOMS: atom_id res chain seq x y z
N MET A 1 -17.98 9.28 3.02
CA MET A 1 -18.55 8.64 1.82
C MET A 1 -18.08 7.20 1.84
N THR A 2 -19.02 6.26 1.81
CA THR A 2 -18.74 4.83 1.72
C THR A 2 -19.14 4.38 0.33
N GLY A 3 -18.30 3.60 -0.34
CA GLY A 3 -18.59 3.06 -1.67
C GLY A 3 -18.46 1.54 -1.73
N VAL A 4 -18.75 0.99 -2.91
CA VAL A 4 -18.72 -0.46 -3.15
C VAL A 4 -17.57 -0.79 -4.11
N ALA A 5 -16.83 -1.85 -3.80
CA ALA A 5 -15.90 -2.51 -4.70
C ALA A 5 -16.25 -3.99 -4.84
N TYR A 6 -15.75 -4.60 -5.91
CA TYR A 6 -15.97 -5.99 -6.26
C TYR A 6 -14.62 -6.70 -6.30
N LEU A 7 -14.51 -7.86 -5.65
CA LEU A 7 -13.38 -8.76 -5.77
C LEU A 7 -13.65 -9.67 -6.98
N GLU A 8 -12.89 -9.48 -8.05
CA GLU A 8 -13.07 -10.17 -9.33
C GLU A 8 -11.69 -10.61 -9.83
N ASP A 9 -11.48 -11.91 -10.06
CA ASP A 9 -10.21 -12.48 -10.52
C ASP A 9 -8.99 -12.02 -9.69
N GLY A 10 -9.13 -12.00 -8.36
CA GLY A 10 -8.09 -11.55 -7.43
C GLY A 10 -7.86 -10.03 -7.41
N ARG A 11 -8.66 -9.23 -8.13
CA ARG A 11 -8.54 -7.77 -8.20
C ARG A 11 -9.70 -7.09 -7.50
N VAL A 12 -9.45 -5.95 -6.87
CA VAL A 12 -10.50 -5.15 -6.22
C VAL A 12 -10.89 -3.99 -7.13
N VAL A 13 -12.08 -4.07 -7.73
CA VAL A 13 -12.56 -3.16 -8.78
C VAL A 13 -13.60 -2.19 -8.24
N VAL A 14 -13.42 -0.90 -8.51
CA VAL A 14 -14.40 0.15 -8.17
C VAL A 14 -15.11 0.64 -9.44
N ARG A 15 -16.43 0.43 -9.50
CA ARG A 15 -17.27 0.76 -10.67
C ARG A 15 -17.99 2.10 -10.56
N ASP A 16 -18.36 2.54 -9.36
CA ASP A 16 -19.08 3.80 -9.19
C ASP A 16 -18.21 5.02 -9.54
N ARG A 17 -18.69 5.88 -10.43
CA ARG A 17 -17.92 7.02 -10.97
C ARG A 17 -17.61 8.07 -9.90
N ALA A 18 -18.57 8.37 -9.04
CA ALA A 18 -18.41 9.39 -8.00
C ALA A 18 -17.38 8.92 -6.97
N TYR A 19 -17.48 7.67 -6.52
CA TYR A 19 -16.58 7.06 -5.57
C TYR A 19 -15.17 6.87 -6.14
N ARG A 20 -15.03 6.47 -7.42
CA ARG A 20 -13.73 6.49 -8.12
C ARG A 20 -13.07 7.86 -8.03
N SER A 21 -13.83 8.93 -8.31
CA SER A 21 -13.30 10.29 -8.30
C SER A 21 -12.86 10.70 -6.89
N PHE A 22 -13.65 10.34 -5.87
CA PHE A 22 -13.33 10.56 -4.45
C PHE A 22 -12.04 9.85 -4.02
N LEU A 23 -11.86 8.59 -4.45
CA LEU A 23 -10.69 7.77 -4.14
C LEU A 23 -9.41 8.29 -4.82
N ILE A 24 -9.50 8.62 -6.12
CA ILE A 24 -8.37 9.14 -6.89
C ILE A 24 -7.84 10.45 -6.27
N GLN A 25 -8.72 11.36 -5.86
CA GLN A 25 -8.31 12.61 -5.22
C GLN A 25 -7.54 12.41 -3.91
N ARG A 26 -7.73 11.27 -3.24
CA ARG A 26 -7.04 10.89 -2.00
C ARG A 26 -5.86 9.94 -2.23
N GLY A 27 -5.54 9.69 -3.49
CA GLY A 27 -4.42 8.86 -3.91
C GLY A 27 -4.64 7.37 -3.75
N TYR A 28 -5.89 6.88 -3.71
CA TYR A 28 -6.17 5.44 -3.74
C TYR A 28 -6.27 4.91 -5.16
N GLY A 29 -5.79 3.69 -5.37
CA GLY A 29 -5.97 2.90 -6.58
C GLY A 29 -5.20 3.39 -7.81
N PHE A 30 -5.26 2.61 -8.87
CA PHE A 30 -4.72 2.97 -10.17
C PHE A 30 -5.75 2.72 -11.27
N ARG A 31 -5.67 3.50 -12.36
CA ARG A 31 -6.62 3.38 -13.46
C ARG A 31 -6.19 2.25 -14.38
N GLU A 32 -7.14 1.40 -14.72
CA GLU A 32 -7.02 0.39 -15.77
C GLU A 32 -8.23 0.56 -16.71
N GLY A 33 -7.98 1.20 -17.87
CA GLY A 33 -9.07 1.62 -18.77
C GLY A 33 -10.05 2.59 -18.09
N SER A 34 -11.33 2.20 -18.02
CA SER A 34 -12.41 2.97 -17.38
C SER A 34 -12.60 2.62 -15.89
N LEU A 35 -11.89 1.61 -15.39
CA LEU A 35 -12.00 1.09 -14.04
C LEU A 35 -10.93 1.71 -13.13
N LEU A 36 -11.22 1.71 -11.83
CA LEU A 36 -10.24 1.97 -10.79
C LEU A 36 -10.00 0.66 -10.05
N ILE A 37 -8.75 0.25 -10.01
CA ILE A 37 -8.30 -0.95 -9.30
C ILE A 37 -7.64 -0.51 -8.00
N LEU A 38 -8.08 -1.09 -6.89
CA LEU A 38 -7.43 -0.96 -5.59
C LEU A 38 -6.43 -2.10 -5.43
N THR A 39 -5.30 -1.82 -4.79
CA THR A 39 -4.44 -2.90 -4.29
C THR A 39 -5.08 -3.59 -3.09
N GLY A 40 -4.61 -4.79 -2.74
CA GLY A 40 -5.15 -5.53 -1.60
C GLY A 40 -5.05 -4.75 -0.28
N GLU A 41 -3.90 -4.14 -0.02
CA GLU A 41 -3.72 -3.31 1.18
C GLU A 41 -4.61 -2.04 1.20
N GLU A 42 -4.89 -1.44 0.04
CA GLU A 42 -5.82 -0.32 -0.08
C GLU A 42 -7.25 -0.73 0.22
N ALA A 43 -7.68 -1.87 -0.31
CA ALA A 43 -9.01 -2.42 -0.10
C ALA A 43 -9.23 -2.78 1.37
N LEU A 44 -8.28 -3.48 1.99
CA LEU A 44 -8.33 -3.84 3.41
C LEU A 44 -8.37 -2.61 4.31
N TYR A 45 -7.57 -1.57 4.00
CA TYR A 45 -7.60 -0.31 4.73
C TYR A 45 -8.97 0.39 4.65
N LEU A 46 -9.50 0.54 3.45
CA LEU A 46 -10.80 1.21 3.28
C LEU A 46 -11.94 0.40 3.92
N LEU A 47 -11.85 -0.93 3.91
CA LEU A 47 -12.80 -1.83 4.56
C LEU A 47 -12.72 -1.71 6.09
N SER A 48 -11.51 -1.73 6.67
CA SER A 48 -11.32 -1.57 8.13
C SER A 48 -11.81 -0.21 8.64
N GLU A 49 -11.75 0.81 7.78
CA GLU A 49 -12.22 2.16 8.06
C GLU A 49 -13.72 2.37 7.79
N ASN A 50 -14.47 1.33 7.43
CA ASN A 50 -15.89 1.39 7.02
C ASN A 50 -16.15 2.37 5.85
N LYS A 51 -15.12 2.65 5.04
CA LYS A 51 -15.17 3.51 3.86
C LYS A 51 -15.45 2.71 2.58
N LEU A 52 -15.33 1.38 2.63
CA LEU A 52 -15.59 0.48 1.51
C LEU A 52 -16.44 -0.71 1.97
N LYS A 53 -17.42 -1.09 1.15
CA LYS A 53 -18.02 -2.43 1.15
C LYS A 53 -17.36 -3.25 0.04
N LEU A 54 -16.90 -4.45 0.35
CA LEU A 54 -16.29 -5.35 -0.62
C LEU A 54 -17.26 -6.51 -0.90
N LEU A 55 -17.62 -6.69 -2.16
CA LEU A 55 -18.47 -7.78 -2.62
C LEU A 55 -17.64 -8.81 -3.38
N ASP A 56 -17.87 -10.08 -3.12
CA ASP A 56 -17.40 -11.20 -3.93
C ASP A 56 -18.64 -11.93 -4.43
N GLU A 57 -18.89 -11.82 -5.74
CA GLU A 57 -20.18 -12.17 -6.36
C GLU A 57 -21.36 -11.44 -5.67
N GLU A 58 -22.23 -12.19 -4.98
CA GLU A 58 -23.38 -11.65 -4.21
C GLU A 58 -23.10 -11.53 -2.70
N CYS A 59 -21.91 -11.93 -2.24
CA CYS A 59 -21.56 -11.97 -0.82
C CYS A 59 -20.76 -10.72 -0.39
N GLU A 60 -21.26 -9.98 0.61
CA GLU A 60 -20.47 -8.93 1.26
C GLU A 60 -19.44 -9.55 2.19
N LEU A 61 -18.17 -9.19 1.98
CA LEU A 61 -17.05 -9.70 2.76
C LEU A 61 -16.75 -8.79 3.95
N GLY A 62 -16.63 -9.40 5.13
CA GLY A 62 -16.02 -8.76 6.28
C GLY A 62 -14.51 -8.64 6.12
N LEU A 63 -13.87 -7.91 7.03
CA LEU A 63 -12.41 -7.67 6.97
C LEU A 63 -11.61 -8.98 7.00
N LYS A 64 -12.04 -9.95 7.82
CA LYS A 64 -11.36 -11.23 7.95
C LYS A 64 -11.49 -12.04 6.66
N GLU A 65 -12.70 -12.16 6.11
CA GLU A 65 -12.97 -12.92 4.89
C GLU A 65 -12.27 -12.31 3.66
N ALA A 66 -12.19 -10.98 3.60
CA ALA A 66 -11.43 -10.26 2.59
C ALA A 66 -9.92 -10.51 2.71
N ALA A 67 -9.38 -10.44 3.95
CA ALA A 67 -7.97 -10.71 4.20
C ALA A 67 -7.60 -12.15 3.85
N ASP A 68 -8.40 -13.13 4.28
CA ASP A 68 -8.17 -14.55 3.99
C ASP A 68 -8.08 -14.82 2.47
N ARG A 69 -8.97 -14.20 1.67
CA ARG A 69 -8.92 -14.30 0.20
C ARG A 69 -7.71 -13.62 -0.42
N LEU A 70 -7.41 -12.39 0.00
CA LEU A 70 -6.29 -11.64 -0.58
C LEU A 70 -4.93 -12.27 -0.20
N ILE A 71 -4.82 -12.87 0.98
CA ILE A 71 -3.62 -13.58 1.43
C ILE A 71 -3.37 -14.84 0.60
N ALA A 72 -4.45 -15.53 0.17
CA ALA A 72 -4.32 -16.70 -0.69
C ALA A 72 -3.70 -16.35 -2.05
N GLU A 73 -3.98 -15.15 -2.58
CA GLU A 73 -3.40 -14.64 -3.84
C GLU A 73 -2.01 -14.01 -3.65
N ASP A 74 -1.82 -13.27 -2.56
CA ASP A 74 -0.58 -12.58 -2.23
C ASP A 74 -0.26 -12.72 -0.73
N PRO A 75 0.63 -13.65 -0.35
CA PRO A 75 0.96 -13.92 1.05
C PRO A 75 1.51 -12.72 1.83
N ASP A 76 2.06 -11.71 1.15
CA ASP A 76 2.64 -10.52 1.79
C ASP A 76 1.65 -9.34 1.89
N VAL A 77 0.43 -9.49 1.36
CA VAL A 77 -0.60 -8.42 1.40
C VAL A 77 -0.93 -7.98 2.82
N TRP A 78 -0.91 -8.89 3.79
CA TRP A 78 -1.22 -8.58 5.19
C TRP A 78 -0.14 -7.67 5.80
N VAL A 79 1.13 -7.97 5.52
CA VAL A 79 2.27 -7.15 5.96
C VAL A 79 2.17 -5.75 5.35
N ARG A 80 1.89 -5.68 4.04
CA ARG A 80 1.66 -4.42 3.35
C ARG A 80 0.46 -3.65 3.91
N PHE A 81 -0.64 -4.33 4.25
CA PHE A 81 -1.81 -3.73 4.91
C PHE A 81 -1.46 -3.09 6.25
N LEU A 82 -0.70 -3.77 7.12
CA LEU A 82 -0.31 -3.23 8.42
C LEU A 82 0.53 -1.95 8.27
N ILE A 83 1.51 -1.96 7.37
CA ILE A 83 2.34 -0.78 7.06
C ILE A 83 1.49 0.34 6.44
N TYR A 84 0.64 -0.01 5.48
CA TYR A 84 -0.23 0.93 4.78
C TYR A 84 -1.18 1.65 5.74
N ARG A 85 -1.80 0.88 6.65
CA ARG A 85 -2.70 1.40 7.68
C ARG A 85 -1.97 2.38 8.59
N ASP A 86 -0.83 1.99 9.18
CA ASP A 86 -0.07 2.87 10.07
C ASP A 86 0.34 4.18 9.37
N LEU A 87 0.83 4.12 8.12
CA LEU A 87 1.20 5.31 7.35
C LEU A 87 -0.01 6.20 7.02
N ARG A 88 -1.14 5.61 6.62
CA ARG A 88 -2.37 6.37 6.31
C ARG A 88 -2.98 7.01 7.55
N ASP A 89 -3.00 6.32 8.68
CA ASP A 89 -3.53 6.83 9.95
C ASP A 89 -2.66 7.97 10.49
N ARG A 90 -1.36 7.92 10.21
CA ARG A 90 -0.44 9.05 10.44
C ARG A 90 -0.64 10.22 9.46
N GLY A 91 -1.54 10.13 8.50
CA GLY A 91 -1.90 11.21 7.58
C GLY A 91 -1.01 11.34 6.34
N TYR A 92 -0.20 10.33 6.04
CA TYR A 92 0.55 10.30 4.78
C TYR A 92 -0.35 9.86 3.61
N VAL A 93 0.03 10.25 2.39
CA VAL A 93 -0.53 9.62 1.19
C VAL A 93 0.44 8.54 0.72
N VAL A 94 -0.06 7.30 0.71
CA VAL A 94 0.66 6.10 0.33
C VAL A 94 0.16 5.65 -1.03
N ARG A 95 1.07 5.52 -2.00
CA ARG A 95 0.82 5.01 -3.35
C ARG A 95 1.59 3.71 -3.52
N ARG A 96 1.10 2.82 -4.40
CA ARG A 96 1.87 1.66 -4.85
C ARG A 96 3.25 2.10 -5.37
N GLY A 97 4.30 1.40 -4.95
CA GLY A 97 5.65 1.54 -5.46
C GLY A 97 5.83 0.92 -6.84
N TYR A 98 7.08 0.73 -7.26
CA TYR A 98 7.43 0.21 -8.59
C TYR A 98 8.62 -0.75 -8.51
N GLY A 99 8.67 -1.75 -9.40
CA GLY A 99 9.78 -2.71 -9.47
C GLY A 99 9.69 -3.86 -8.46
N LEU A 100 10.77 -4.62 -8.34
CA LEU A 100 10.90 -5.80 -7.47
C LEU A 100 11.35 -5.37 -6.06
N GLY A 101 10.39 -5.18 -5.15
CA GLY A 101 10.64 -4.98 -3.71
C GLY A 101 10.28 -3.61 -3.14
N LEU A 102 9.92 -2.63 -3.97
CA LEU A 102 9.48 -1.31 -3.48
C LEU A 102 7.96 -1.30 -3.32
N ASP A 103 7.49 -1.48 -2.09
CA ASP A 103 6.07 -1.58 -1.80
C ASP A 103 5.35 -0.26 -2.00
N PHE A 104 5.93 0.85 -1.52
CA PHE A 104 5.23 2.13 -1.51
C PHE A 104 6.06 3.34 -1.94
N LEU A 105 5.36 4.27 -2.58
CA LEU A 105 5.72 5.67 -2.71
C LEU A 105 4.98 6.48 -1.64
N LEU A 106 5.73 7.19 -0.80
CA LEU A 106 5.17 7.99 0.27
C LEU A 106 5.35 9.48 -0.01
N TYR A 107 4.24 10.21 0.07
CA TYR A 107 4.23 11.67 -0.03
C TYR A 107 4.25 12.26 1.37
N GLU A 108 5.05 13.31 1.57
CA GLU A 108 4.97 14.10 2.79
C GLU A 108 3.54 14.66 2.98
N ARG A 109 3.16 14.85 4.24
CA ARG A 109 1.83 15.36 4.59
C ARG A 109 1.55 16.68 3.86
N GLY A 110 0.37 16.77 3.25
CA GLY A 110 -0.07 17.97 2.52
C GLY A 110 0.62 18.23 1.19
N THR A 111 1.53 17.35 0.74
CA THR A 111 2.29 17.55 -0.51
C THR A 111 1.74 16.78 -1.71
N TYR A 112 0.84 15.81 -1.49
CA TYR A 112 0.23 15.03 -2.56
C TYR A 112 -0.48 15.94 -3.58
N GLY A 113 -0.21 15.72 -4.87
CA GLY A 113 -0.68 16.55 -5.98
C GLY A 113 0.07 17.88 -6.17
N LYS A 114 1.03 18.21 -5.29
CA LYS A 114 1.82 19.45 -5.35
C LYS A 114 3.32 19.19 -5.55
N LYS A 115 3.84 18.12 -4.94
CA LYS A 115 5.25 17.70 -5.03
C LYS A 115 5.33 16.20 -5.33
N PRO A 116 6.45 15.71 -5.89
CA PRO A 116 6.69 14.28 -6.03
C PRO A 116 6.76 13.57 -4.67
N ALA A 117 6.57 12.25 -4.67
CA ALA A 117 6.79 11.41 -3.48
C ALA A 117 8.23 11.56 -2.98
N LYS A 118 8.40 11.68 -1.66
CA LYS A 118 9.70 11.88 -1.01
C LYS A 118 10.36 10.58 -0.58
N TYR A 119 9.57 9.57 -0.22
CA TYR A 119 10.10 8.32 0.29
C TYR A 119 9.72 7.13 -0.59
N LEU A 120 10.65 6.17 -0.65
CA LEU A 120 10.37 4.79 -1.01
C LEU A 120 10.32 3.96 0.26
N VAL A 121 9.31 3.12 0.39
CA VAL A 121 9.13 2.26 1.56
C VAL A 121 9.16 0.81 1.12
N ILE A 122 9.95 0.00 1.84
CA ILE A 122 10.00 -1.46 1.72
C ILE A 122 9.50 -2.04 3.03
N GLY A 123 8.52 -2.93 2.94
CA GLY A 123 8.00 -3.72 4.05
C GLY A 123 8.81 -4.99 4.25
N VAL A 124 9.14 -5.27 5.51
CA VAL A 124 9.77 -6.53 5.90
C VAL A 124 9.10 -7.09 7.14
N SER A 125 8.91 -8.40 7.18
CA SER A 125 8.47 -9.08 8.40
C SER A 125 9.67 -9.44 9.27
N GLU A 126 9.53 -9.23 10.58
CA GLU A 126 10.52 -9.66 11.55
C GLU A 126 10.79 -11.18 11.42
N GLY A 127 12.06 -11.54 11.32
CA GLY A 127 12.51 -12.92 11.16
C GLY A 127 12.54 -13.44 9.71
N LYS A 128 12.08 -12.66 8.72
CA LYS A 128 12.36 -12.96 7.30
C LYS A 128 13.75 -12.39 6.92
N PRO A 129 14.66 -13.19 6.34
CA PRO A 129 15.95 -12.68 5.87
C PRO A 129 15.76 -11.62 4.78
N LEU A 130 16.50 -10.51 4.88
CA LEU A 130 16.58 -9.49 3.84
C LEU A 130 17.94 -9.60 3.14
N GLY A 131 17.93 -9.78 1.82
CA GLY A 131 19.15 -9.84 1.01
C GLY A 131 19.87 -8.49 0.98
N LEU A 132 21.14 -8.46 1.38
CA LEU A 132 21.94 -7.22 1.37
C LEU A 132 22.05 -6.63 -0.04
N ASN A 133 22.19 -7.48 -1.07
CA ASN A 133 22.27 -7.03 -2.46
C ASN A 133 20.96 -6.39 -2.94
N ASP A 134 19.81 -6.92 -2.54
CA ASP A 134 18.51 -6.34 -2.84
C ASP A 134 18.37 -4.98 -2.16
N LEU A 135 18.70 -4.90 -0.86
CA LEU A 135 18.68 -3.64 -0.12
C LEU A 135 19.59 -2.58 -0.75
N LEU A 136 20.79 -2.96 -1.20
CA LEU A 136 21.71 -2.04 -1.90
C LEU A 136 21.17 -1.60 -3.26
N ARG A 137 20.48 -2.49 -4.00
CA ARG A 137 19.81 -2.14 -5.26
C ARG A 137 18.70 -1.13 -5.00
N ASP A 138 17.88 -1.36 -3.99
CA ASP A 138 16.75 -0.49 -3.68
C ASP A 138 17.22 0.88 -3.15
N LEU A 139 18.30 0.90 -2.38
CA LEU A 139 18.96 2.14 -1.96
C LEU A 139 19.46 2.95 -3.15
N LYS A 140 20.11 2.30 -4.13
CA LYS A 140 20.54 2.97 -5.37
C LYS A 140 19.36 3.54 -6.14
N THR A 141 18.25 2.79 -6.23
CA THR A 141 17.00 3.26 -6.85
C THR A 141 16.42 4.48 -6.13
N ALA A 142 16.44 4.49 -4.80
CA ALA A 142 15.97 5.62 -4.02
C ALA A 142 16.82 6.87 -4.29
N ILE A 143 18.14 6.75 -4.20
CA ILE A 143 19.07 7.85 -4.45
C ILE A 143 18.92 8.39 -5.88
N SER A 144 18.84 7.52 -6.89
CA SER A 144 18.73 7.94 -8.30
C SER A 144 17.38 8.59 -8.63
N SER A 145 16.35 8.35 -7.82
CA SER A 145 15.02 8.95 -7.98
C SER A 145 14.74 10.12 -7.04
N ASP A 146 15.80 10.64 -6.38
CA ASP A 146 15.74 11.73 -5.39
C ASP A 146 14.74 11.42 -4.25
N LYS A 147 14.85 10.21 -3.69
CA LYS A 147 14.00 9.71 -2.60
C LYS A 147 14.83 9.16 -1.46
N GLU A 148 14.26 9.25 -0.26
CA GLU A 148 14.80 8.58 0.92
C GLU A 148 14.24 7.14 1.00
N LEU A 149 15.12 6.16 1.24
CA LEU A 149 14.71 4.78 1.44
C LEU A 149 14.34 4.54 2.92
N ILE A 150 13.14 4.01 3.14
CA ILE A 150 12.61 3.66 4.45
C ILE A 150 12.33 2.15 4.48
N LEU A 151 12.85 1.49 5.51
CA LEU A 151 12.54 0.11 5.83
C LEU A 151 11.45 0.10 6.91
N ALA A 152 10.29 -0.46 6.60
CA ALA A 152 9.17 -0.66 7.51
C ALA A 152 9.16 -2.11 8.01
N VAL A 153 9.61 -2.32 9.25
CA VAL A 153 9.72 -3.63 9.88
C VAL A 153 8.44 -3.90 10.67
N VAL A 154 7.72 -4.96 10.30
CA VAL A 154 6.53 -5.43 11.02
C VAL A 154 6.94 -6.55 11.96
N ASP A 155 6.70 -6.36 13.26
CA ASP A 155 7.00 -7.36 14.28
C ASP A 155 5.92 -8.46 14.35
N ARG A 156 6.14 -9.49 15.18
CA ARG A 156 5.18 -10.59 15.36
C ARG A 156 3.83 -10.19 15.97
N ARG A 157 3.73 -9.01 16.58
CA ARG A 157 2.50 -8.46 17.17
C ARG A 157 1.75 -7.55 16.19
N GLY A 158 2.36 -7.23 15.06
CA GLY A 158 1.83 -6.34 14.03
C GLY A 158 2.21 -4.87 14.22
N ASP A 159 3.13 -4.57 15.15
CA ASP A 159 3.67 -3.23 15.33
C ASP A 159 4.66 -2.91 14.20
N VAL A 160 4.66 -1.66 13.73
CA VAL A 160 5.51 -1.22 12.62
C VAL A 160 6.59 -0.26 13.10
N VAL A 161 7.85 -0.60 12.83
CA VAL A 161 9.03 0.22 13.14
C VAL A 161 9.69 0.67 11.84
N TYR A 162 10.00 1.96 11.74
CA TYR A 162 10.58 2.55 10.53
C TYR A 162 12.05 2.91 10.72
N TYR A 163 12.89 2.47 9.78
CA TYR A 163 14.31 2.82 9.72
C TYR A 163 14.61 3.54 8.41
N ARG A 164 15.40 4.61 8.48
CA ARG A 164 15.95 5.23 7.27
C ARG A 164 17.23 4.53 6.88
N VAL A 165 17.32 4.13 5.63
CA VAL A 165 18.53 3.55 5.04
C VAL A 165 19.22 4.62 4.21
N SER A 166 20.50 4.84 4.47
CA SER A 166 21.31 5.83 3.77
C SER A 166 22.68 5.25 3.45
N ALA A 167 23.26 5.64 2.32
CA ALA A 167 24.66 5.38 2.07
C ALA A 167 25.48 6.15 3.11
N GLY A 168 26.26 5.44 3.91
CA GLY A 168 27.17 6.04 4.89
C GLY A 168 28.37 6.66 4.18
N PHE A 169 28.20 7.86 3.62
CA PHE A 169 29.34 8.68 3.22
C PHE A 169 29.45 9.86 4.19
N ARG A 170 30.53 9.82 4.98
CA ARG A 170 31.12 11.02 5.58
C ARG A 170 32.02 11.68 4.55
#